data_AF-A0AAV8V6L0-F1
#
_entry.id   AF-A0AAV8V6L0-F1
#
_cell.length_a   1.000
_cell.length_b   1.000
_cell.length_c   1.000
_cell.angle_alpha   90.00
_cell.angle_beta   90.00
_cell.angle_gamma   90.00
#
_symmetry.space_group_name_H-M   'P 1'
#
loop_
_entity.id
_entity.type
_entity.pdbx_description
1 polymer ?
#
loop_
_entity_poly.entity_id
_entity_poly.type
_entity_poly.pdbx_seq_one_letter_code
_entity_poly.pdbx_strand_id
1 'polypeptide(L)'
;MDSESEEEIPQHILEEARGVALNLLPTKSRQRYGIEYTDFKKWMERNCVRKITECSVLVYFLNRAKTLKPPSLWSKYSMLRTGINIKQNTDIKYSKLIAFLKRQASGYKPKKSVTFAREEINKFLAEAPNEVYLSMKVVLLFALCGGCRCDELCKMTINVTIPDSKTKKKRRFIISDENINGGSTLAIYRKYVASRNPETPHSRFFVAFHQGKCTQ
;
A
#
# COMPACT_ATOMS: atom_id res chain seq x y z
N MET A 1 39.98 38.39 15.91
CA MET A 1 40.23 37.45 14.81
C MET A 1 39.88 36.09 15.35
N ASP A 2 38.75 35.54 14.93
CA ASP A 2 38.44 34.11 14.91
C ASP A 2 37.25 33.98 13.96
N SER A 3 37.58 34.14 12.67
CA SER A 3 36.72 33.72 11.58
C SER A 3 36.74 32.19 11.58
N GLU A 4 35.81 31.59 12.32
CA GLU A 4 35.44 30.19 12.09
C GLU A 4 35.04 30.08 10.63
N SER A 5 35.95 29.51 9.83
CA SER A 5 35.68 29.07 8.48
C SER A 5 34.57 28.03 8.56
N GLU A 6 33.33 28.45 8.33
CA GLU A 6 32.26 27.55 7.92
C GLU A 6 32.78 26.80 6.69
N GLU A 7 33.19 25.54 6.88
CA GLU A 7 33.50 24.64 5.77
C GLU A 7 32.21 24.46 4.96
N GLU A 8 32.04 25.31 3.95
CA GLU A 8 30.94 25.23 3.01
C GLU A 8 31.04 23.90 2.25
N ILE A 9 30.13 22.97 2.59
CA ILE A 9 30.01 21.69 1.90
C ILE A 9 29.88 21.96 0.39
N PRO A 10 30.75 21.39 -0.47
CA PRO A 10 30.70 21.62 -1.90
C PRO A 10 29.33 21.31 -2.51
N GLN A 11 28.87 22.13 -3.46
CA GLN A 11 27.54 22.01 -4.04
C GLN A 11 27.24 20.62 -4.63
N HIS A 12 28.23 19.98 -5.25
CA HIS A 12 28.08 18.61 -5.80
C HIS A 12 27.76 17.58 -4.70
N ILE A 13 28.38 17.70 -3.52
CA ILE A 13 28.08 16.84 -2.36
C ILE A 13 26.66 17.08 -1.85
N LEU A 14 26.20 18.34 -1.82
CA LEU A 14 24.83 18.69 -1.43
C LEU A 14 23.77 18.16 -2.41
N GLU A 15 24.09 18.12 -3.70
CA GLU A 15 23.23 17.57 -4.74
C GLU A 15 23.17 16.04 -4.68
N GLU A 16 24.31 15.37 -4.50
CA GLU A 16 24.38 13.92 -4.27
C GLU A 16 23.61 13.50 -3.02
N ALA A 17 23.83 14.19 -1.90
CA ALA A 17 23.12 13.94 -0.64
C ALA A 17 21.60 14.11 -0.80
N ARG A 18 21.15 15.12 -1.56
CA ARG A 18 19.73 15.31 -1.91
C ARG A 18 19.20 14.16 -2.76
N GLY A 19 19.98 13.69 -3.74
CA GLY A 19 19.65 12.53 -4.56
C GLY A 19 19.44 11.27 -3.71
N VAL A 20 20.34 11.00 -2.76
CA VAL A 20 20.23 9.88 -1.80
C VAL A 20 18.99 10.04 -0.93
N ALA A 21 18.75 11.22 -0.36
CA ALA A 21 17.61 11.49 0.51
C ALA A 21 16.26 11.28 -0.19
N LEU A 22 16.14 11.67 -1.47
CA LEU A 22 14.93 11.43 -2.27
C LEU A 22 14.68 9.94 -2.54
N ASN A 23 15.73 9.13 -2.59
CA ASN A 23 15.65 7.68 -2.72
C ASN A 23 15.21 6.97 -1.44
N LEU A 24 15.24 7.64 -0.28
CA LEU A 24 14.68 7.11 0.97
C LEU A 24 13.15 7.02 0.97
N LEU A 25 12.48 7.79 0.10
CA LEU A 25 11.02 7.72 -0.02
C LEU A 25 10.59 6.41 -0.71
N PRO A 26 9.54 5.74 -0.23
CA PRO A 26 9.06 4.52 -0.85
C PRO A 26 8.66 4.77 -2.31
N THR A 27 9.22 4.00 -3.25
CA THR A 27 9.05 4.20 -4.70
C THR A 27 7.58 4.32 -5.11
N LYS A 28 6.72 3.42 -4.61
CA LYS A 28 5.28 3.41 -4.95
C LYS A 28 4.50 4.60 -4.44
N SER A 29 4.91 5.24 -3.35
CA SER A 29 4.14 6.30 -2.68
C SER A 29 4.84 7.66 -2.65
N ARG A 30 6.04 7.78 -3.23
CA ARG A 30 6.84 9.02 -3.29
C ARG A 30 6.02 10.25 -3.68
N GLN A 31 5.18 10.13 -4.71
CA GLN A 31 4.30 11.22 -5.17
C GLN A 31 3.38 11.73 -4.06
N ARG A 32 2.83 10.85 -3.22
CA ARG A 32 1.91 11.21 -2.13
C ARG A 32 2.59 12.06 -1.05
N TYR A 33 3.87 11.81 -0.76
CA TYR A 33 4.66 12.63 0.15
C TYR A 33 4.89 14.02 -0.44
N GLY A 34 5.20 14.09 -1.74
CA GLY A 34 5.34 15.36 -2.46
C GLY A 34 4.06 16.20 -2.42
N ILE A 35 2.91 15.58 -2.68
CA ILE A 35 1.60 16.25 -2.61
C ILE A 35 1.33 16.78 -1.20
N GLU A 36 1.53 15.97 -0.15
CA GLU A 36 1.26 16.42 1.22
C GLU A 36 2.15 17.60 1.64
N TYR A 37 3.43 17.58 1.26
CA TYR A 37 4.32 18.70 1.49
C TYR A 37 3.86 19.97 0.75
N THR A 38 3.47 19.84 -0.52
CA THR A 38 2.98 20.96 -1.32
C THR A 38 1.67 21.52 -0.75
N ASP A 39 0.75 20.67 -0.32
CA ASP A 39 -0.51 21.09 0.32
C ASP A 39 -0.25 21.87 1.61
N PHE A 40 0.73 21.46 2.41
CA PHE A 40 1.15 22.19 3.60
C PHE A 40 1.79 23.54 3.26
N LYS A 41 2.67 23.62 2.26
CA LYS A 41 3.27 24.89 1.81
C LYS A 41 2.22 25.88 1.30
N LYS A 42 1.26 25.42 0.49
CA LYS A 42 0.11 26.22 0.06
C LYS A 42 -0.72 26.71 1.25
N TRP A 43 -0.93 25.86 2.26
CA TRP A 43 -1.62 26.27 3.48
C TRP A 43 -0.83 27.35 4.24
N MET A 44 0.49 27.21 4.36
CA MET A 44 1.34 28.23 4.98
C MET A 44 1.24 29.58 4.27
N GLU A 45 1.34 29.57 2.94
CA GLU A 45 1.22 30.78 2.10
C GLU A 45 -0.13 31.47 2.32
N ARG A 46 -1.23 30.71 2.27
CA ARG A 46 -2.59 31.23 2.50
C ARG A 46 -2.81 31.82 3.90
N ASN A 47 -2.05 31.37 4.89
CA ASN A 47 -2.17 31.82 6.29
C ASN A 47 -1.00 32.73 6.70
N CYS A 48 -0.21 33.23 5.73
CA CYS A 48 0.94 34.11 5.97
C CYS A 48 1.98 33.54 6.96
N VAL A 49 2.10 32.22 7.05
CA VAL A 49 3.05 31.53 7.95
C VAL A 49 4.43 31.48 7.29
N ARG A 50 5.40 32.17 7.89
CA ARG A 50 6.78 32.24 7.36
C ARG A 50 7.69 31.10 7.82
N LYS A 51 7.47 30.57 9.02
CA LYS A 51 8.33 29.55 9.65
C LYS A 51 7.53 28.34 10.09
N ILE A 52 8.11 27.14 9.91
CA ILE A 52 7.56 25.90 10.44
C ILE A 52 7.89 25.83 11.93
N THR A 53 6.86 25.95 12.77
CA THR A 53 6.93 25.87 14.23
C THR A 53 5.89 24.88 14.75
N GLU A 54 6.01 24.43 16.01
CA GLU A 54 5.01 23.57 16.65
C GLU A 54 3.60 24.17 16.53
N CYS A 55 3.43 25.47 16.78
CA CYS A 55 2.15 26.16 16.67
C CYS A 55 1.56 26.07 15.26
N SER A 56 2.36 26.39 14.22
CA SER A 56 1.88 26.36 12.83
C SER A 56 1.43 24.96 12.39
N VAL A 57 2.19 23.93 12.76
CA VAL A 57 1.89 22.53 12.42
C VAL A 57 0.68 22.04 13.21
N LEU A 58 0.55 22.44 14.48
CA LEU A 58 -0.62 22.12 15.32
C LEU A 58 -1.91 22.67 14.70
N VAL A 59 -1.92 23.94 14.28
CA VAL A 59 -3.10 24.56 13.63
C VAL A 59 -3.40 23.90 12.29
N TYR A 60 -2.38 23.54 11.51
CA TYR A 60 -2.57 22.77 10.29
C TYR A 60 -3.29 21.44 10.56
N PHE A 61 -2.78 20.63 11.51
CA PHE A 61 -3.40 19.34 11.85
C PHE A 61 -4.75 19.49 12.55
N LEU A 62 -4.99 20.57 13.27
CA LEU A 62 -6.31 20.91 13.81
C LEU A 62 -7.33 21.07 12.68
N ASN A 63 -6.97 21.78 11.60
CA ASN A 63 -7.85 21.93 10.44
C ASN A 63 -8.06 20.59 9.70
N ARG A 64 -7.01 19.77 9.58
CA ARG A 64 -7.09 18.45 8.94
C ARG A 64 -7.93 17.45 9.75
N ALA A 65 -7.90 17.54 11.08
CA ALA A 65 -8.67 16.67 11.97
C ALA A 65 -10.20 16.87 11.81
N LYS A 66 -10.65 18.03 11.33
CA LYS A 66 -12.07 18.29 11.06
C LYS A 66 -12.66 17.40 9.95
N THR A 67 -11.81 16.92 9.03
CA THR A 67 -12.26 16.16 7.84
C THR A 67 -11.68 14.74 7.79
N LEU A 68 -10.55 14.50 8.45
CA LEU A 68 -9.85 13.21 8.39
C LEU A 68 -10.10 12.35 9.62
N LYS A 69 -10.27 11.05 9.39
CA LYS A 69 -10.26 10.04 10.45
C LYS A 69 -8.86 9.92 11.07
N PRO A 70 -8.74 9.52 12.35
CA PRO A 70 -7.45 9.50 13.05
C PRO A 70 -6.34 8.72 12.34
N PRO A 71 -6.55 7.51 11.77
CA PRO A 71 -5.49 6.80 11.03
C PRO A 71 -5.00 7.56 9.79
N SER A 72 -5.92 8.22 9.08
CA SER A 72 -5.59 9.06 7.94
C SER A 72 -4.81 10.29 8.37
N LEU A 73 -5.20 10.92 9.49
CA LEU A 73 -4.50 12.05 10.07
C LEU A 73 -3.04 11.69 10.45
N TRP A 74 -2.83 10.54 11.11
CA TRP A 74 -1.50 10.01 11.42
C TRP A 74 -0.67 9.71 10.16
N SER A 75 -1.30 9.18 9.12
CA SER A 75 -0.63 8.93 7.84
C SER A 75 -0.17 10.23 7.20
N LYS A 76 -1.02 11.27 7.22
CA LYS A 76 -0.72 12.61 6.69
C LYS A 76 0.38 13.30 7.50
N TYR A 77 0.36 13.18 8.83
CA TYR A 77 1.46 13.59 9.71
C TYR A 77 2.78 12.91 9.34
N SER A 78 2.77 11.59 9.17
CA SER A 78 3.99 10.84 8.84
C SER A 78 4.54 11.24 7.46
N MET A 79 3.67 11.46 6.48
CA MET A 79 4.03 11.95 5.15
C MET A 79 4.65 13.34 5.22
N LEU A 80 4.01 14.26 5.92
CA LEU A 80 4.48 15.63 6.05
C LEU A 80 5.81 15.70 6.80
N ARG A 81 5.95 14.97 7.92
CA ARG A 81 7.19 14.89 8.70
C ARG A 81 8.36 14.44 7.83
N THR A 82 8.17 13.35 7.09
CA THR A 82 9.21 12.84 6.19
C THR A 82 9.51 13.84 5.07
N GLY A 83 8.48 14.47 4.49
CA GLY A 83 8.66 15.46 3.42
C GLY A 83 9.42 16.70 3.87
N ILE A 84 9.13 17.23 5.07
CA ILE A 84 9.85 18.37 5.65
C ILE A 84 11.28 17.96 6.00
N ASN A 85 11.48 16.79 6.63
CA ASN A 85 12.81 16.32 7.00
C ASN A 85 13.72 16.16 5.77
N ILE A 86 13.24 15.55 4.69
CA ILE A 86 14.04 15.39 3.46
C ILE A 86 14.36 16.74 2.79
N LYS A 87 13.44 17.71 2.80
CA LYS A 87 13.58 18.96 2.04
C LYS A 87 14.23 20.11 2.81
N GLN A 88 14.08 20.13 4.13
CA GLN A 88 14.50 21.24 5.00
C GLN A 88 15.30 20.77 6.21
N ASN A 89 15.67 19.48 6.27
CA ASN A 89 16.40 18.87 7.38
C ASN A 89 15.82 19.20 8.77
N THR A 90 14.50 19.36 8.84
CA THR A 90 13.79 19.76 10.07
C THR A 90 12.85 18.64 10.50
N ASP A 91 12.91 18.25 11.77
CA ASP A 91 11.95 17.32 12.34
C ASP A 91 10.78 18.05 13.01
N ILE A 92 9.55 17.65 12.69
CA ILE A 92 8.31 18.20 13.26
C ILE A 92 7.71 17.28 14.33
N LYS A 93 8.52 16.42 14.96
CA LYS A 93 8.11 15.55 16.08
C LYS A 93 7.96 16.35 17.38
N TYR A 94 6.99 17.24 17.39
CA TYR A 94 6.70 18.09 18.54
C TYR A 94 5.76 17.41 19.55
N SER A 95 6.03 17.59 20.84
CA SER A 95 5.31 16.90 21.92
C SER A 95 3.81 17.21 21.94
N LYS A 96 3.41 18.48 21.78
CA LYS A 96 1.98 18.87 21.80
C LYS A 96 1.25 18.35 20.57
N LEU A 97 1.92 18.34 19.41
CA LEU A 97 1.38 17.78 18.19
C LEU A 97 1.12 16.28 18.32
N ILE A 98 2.09 15.52 18.85
CA ILE A 98 1.92 14.08 19.09
C ILE A 98 0.79 13.83 20.09
N ALA A 99 0.73 14.59 21.19
CA ALA A 99 -0.36 14.49 22.17
C ALA A 99 -1.72 14.78 21.54
N PHE A 100 -1.82 15.82 20.70
CA PHE A 100 -3.03 16.16 19.96
C PHE A 100 -3.47 15.00 19.03
N LEU A 101 -2.56 14.46 18.22
CA LEU A 101 -2.87 13.35 17.30
C LEU A 101 -3.30 12.07 18.04
N LYS A 102 -2.71 11.78 19.21
CA LYS A 102 -3.15 10.67 20.08
C LYS A 102 -4.56 10.91 20.62
N ARG A 103 -4.86 12.13 21.06
CA ARG A 103 -6.19 12.49 21.58
C ARG A 103 -7.27 12.36 20.51
N GLN A 104 -6.98 12.73 19.25
CA GLN A 104 -7.91 12.52 18.14
C GLN A 104 -8.25 11.05 17.90
N ALA A 105 -7.36 10.12 18.25
CA ALA A 105 -7.60 8.69 18.14
C ALA A 105 -8.36 8.08 19.34
N SER A 106 -8.59 8.85 20.41
CA SER A 106 -9.28 8.34 21.60
C SER A 106 -10.71 7.94 21.28
N GLY A 107 -11.10 6.73 21.68
CA GLY A 107 -12.42 6.17 21.39
C GLY A 107 -12.68 5.80 19.93
N TYR A 108 -11.72 6.02 19.02
CA TYR A 108 -11.88 5.68 17.61
C TYR A 108 -11.91 4.16 17.41
N LYS A 109 -13.00 3.66 16.82
CA LYS A 109 -13.14 2.26 16.40
C LYS A 109 -12.90 2.15 14.89
N PRO A 110 -11.83 1.46 14.43
CA PRO A 110 -11.58 1.27 13.01
C PRO A 110 -12.70 0.47 12.34
N LYS A 111 -13.13 0.90 11.14
CA LYS A 111 -13.99 0.08 10.28
C LYS A 111 -13.16 -1.12 9.80
N LYS A 112 -13.60 -2.34 10.13
CA LYS A 112 -13.01 -3.57 9.59
C LYS A 112 -13.69 -3.94 8.28
N SER A 113 -12.94 -4.61 7.40
CA SER A 113 -13.54 -5.26 6.23
C SER A 113 -14.43 -6.40 6.70
N VAL A 114 -15.50 -6.68 5.95
CA VAL A 114 -16.32 -7.88 6.16
C VAL A 114 -15.44 -9.10 5.91
N THR A 115 -15.52 -10.08 6.81
CA THR A 115 -14.84 -11.36 6.69
C THR A 115 -15.86 -12.41 6.29
N PHE A 116 -15.58 -13.18 5.25
CA PHE A 116 -16.47 -14.24 4.80
C PHE A 116 -16.44 -15.44 5.76
N ALA A 117 -17.62 -15.97 6.06
CA ALA A 117 -17.78 -17.23 6.78
C ALA A 117 -17.49 -18.42 5.85
N ARG A 118 -17.26 -19.61 6.44
CA ARG A 118 -16.95 -20.82 5.67
C ARG A 118 -18.11 -21.21 4.75
N GLU A 119 -19.33 -21.02 5.21
CA GLU A 119 -20.56 -21.33 4.50
C GLU A 119 -20.71 -20.43 3.27
N GLU A 120 -20.39 -19.13 3.39
CA GLU A 120 -20.42 -18.18 2.28
C GLU A 120 -19.36 -18.51 1.22
N ILE A 121 -18.15 -18.90 1.66
CA ILE A 121 -17.07 -19.35 0.78
C ILE A 121 -17.50 -20.62 0.03
N ASN A 122 -18.02 -21.61 0.74
CA ASN A 122 -18.46 -22.87 0.16
C ASN A 122 -19.61 -22.65 -0.83
N LYS A 123 -20.58 -21.81 -0.47
CA LYS A 123 -21.69 -21.42 -1.35
C LYS A 123 -21.18 -20.76 -2.64
N PHE A 124 -20.26 -19.80 -2.54
CA PHE A 124 -19.69 -19.15 -3.71
C PHE A 124 -18.94 -20.13 -4.62
N LEU A 125 -18.12 -21.00 -4.04
CA LEU A 125 -17.34 -21.99 -4.80
C LEU A 125 -18.25 -23.02 -5.49
N ALA A 126 -19.37 -23.41 -4.87
CA ALA A 126 -20.31 -24.38 -5.40
C ALA A 126 -21.26 -23.78 -6.45
N GLU A 127 -21.92 -22.66 -6.13
CA GLU A 127 -23.07 -22.17 -6.88
C GLU A 127 -22.72 -21.11 -7.93
N ALA A 128 -21.61 -20.36 -7.76
CA ALA A 128 -21.31 -19.27 -8.69
C ALA A 128 -20.93 -19.81 -10.08
N PRO A 129 -21.48 -19.26 -11.19
CA PRO A 129 -21.19 -19.73 -12.55
C PRO A 129 -19.69 -19.63 -12.89
N ASN A 130 -19.12 -20.71 -13.43
CA ASN A 130 -17.70 -20.75 -13.76
C ASN A 130 -17.38 -19.89 -14.99
N GLU A 131 -18.34 -19.68 -15.87
CA GLU A 131 -18.24 -18.87 -17.09
C GLU A 131 -17.91 -17.41 -16.75
N VAL A 132 -18.29 -16.97 -15.55
CA VAL A 132 -18.05 -15.61 -15.05
C VAL A 132 -17.01 -15.58 -13.92
N TYR A 133 -17.11 -16.50 -12.96
CA TYR A 133 -16.39 -16.41 -11.69
C TYR A 133 -15.22 -17.38 -11.53
N LEU A 134 -14.90 -18.22 -12.51
CA LEU A 134 -13.83 -19.22 -12.37
C LEU A 134 -12.49 -18.61 -11.96
N SER A 135 -12.09 -17.47 -12.56
CA SER A 135 -10.87 -16.76 -12.18
C SER A 135 -10.93 -16.28 -10.72
N MET A 136 -12.06 -15.73 -10.28
CA MET A 136 -12.26 -15.25 -8.92
C MET A 136 -12.30 -16.39 -7.90
N LYS A 137 -12.86 -17.54 -8.26
CA LYS A 137 -12.79 -18.76 -7.43
C LYS A 137 -11.34 -19.19 -7.20
N VAL A 138 -10.51 -19.19 -8.24
CA VAL A 138 -9.08 -19.52 -8.10
C VAL A 138 -8.33 -18.45 -7.29
N VAL A 139 -8.64 -17.17 -7.47
CA VAL A 139 -8.12 -16.08 -6.62
C VAL A 139 -8.45 -16.32 -5.14
N LEU A 140 -9.69 -16.71 -4.83
CA LEU A 140 -10.11 -17.02 -3.47
C LEU A 140 -9.32 -18.21 -2.89
N LEU A 141 -9.15 -19.29 -3.65
CA LEU A 141 -8.34 -20.45 -3.22
C LEU A 141 -6.90 -20.04 -2.91
N PHE A 142 -6.27 -19.23 -3.77
CA PHE A 142 -4.90 -18.76 -3.56
C PHE A 142 -4.81 -17.82 -2.35
N ALA A 143 -5.83 -17.00 -2.11
CA ALA A 143 -5.91 -16.15 -0.94
C ALA A 143 -6.05 -16.98 0.36
N LEU A 144 -6.87 -18.04 0.36
CA LEU A 144 -7.09 -18.90 1.51
C LEU A 144 -5.86 -19.75 1.85
N CYS A 145 -5.31 -20.48 0.87
CA CYS A 145 -4.16 -21.36 1.09
C CYS A 145 -2.85 -20.59 1.25
N GLY A 146 -2.67 -19.51 0.48
CA GLY A 146 -1.42 -18.76 0.42
C GLY A 146 -1.39 -17.53 1.32
N GLY A 147 -2.53 -17.03 1.82
CA GLY A 147 -2.60 -15.73 2.50
C GLY A 147 -2.04 -14.61 1.61
N CYS A 148 -2.33 -14.68 0.31
CA CYS A 148 -1.71 -13.82 -0.70
C CYS A 148 -2.31 -12.41 -0.66
N ARG A 149 -1.47 -11.37 -0.76
CA ARG A 149 -1.94 -10.00 -0.99
C ARG A 149 -2.32 -9.79 -2.45
N CYS A 150 -3.17 -8.79 -2.74
CA CYS A 150 -3.55 -8.49 -4.14
C CYS A 150 -2.33 -8.21 -5.04
N ASP A 151 -1.33 -7.45 -4.58
CA ASP A 151 -0.10 -7.18 -5.36
C ASP A 151 0.72 -8.46 -5.62
N GLU A 152 0.66 -9.42 -4.70
CA GLU A 152 1.32 -10.74 -4.84
C GLU A 152 0.59 -11.58 -5.89
N LEU A 153 -0.74 -11.63 -5.84
CA LEU A 153 -1.58 -12.32 -6.82
C LEU A 153 -1.41 -11.76 -8.23
N CYS A 154 -1.44 -10.43 -8.40
CA CYS A 154 -1.29 -9.78 -9.70
C CYS A 154 0.07 -10.04 -10.37
N LYS A 155 1.11 -10.28 -9.58
CA LYS A 155 2.47 -10.52 -10.07
C LYS A 155 2.82 -12.00 -10.18
N MET A 156 1.97 -12.87 -9.65
CA MET A 156 2.24 -14.30 -9.58
C MET A 156 2.45 -14.87 -10.97
N THR A 157 3.44 -15.76 -11.10
CA THR A 157 3.75 -16.45 -12.34
C THR A 157 3.26 -17.89 -12.32
N ILE A 158 3.26 -18.54 -13.49
CA ILE A 158 2.72 -19.90 -13.69
C ILE A 158 3.28 -20.94 -12.70
N ASN A 159 4.51 -20.75 -12.20
CA ASN A 159 5.16 -21.66 -11.25
C ASN A 159 4.62 -21.56 -9.80
N VAL A 160 3.46 -20.93 -9.58
CA VAL A 160 2.77 -20.72 -8.28
C VAL A 160 3.75 -20.36 -7.15
N THR A 161 4.73 -19.54 -7.50
CA THR A 161 5.70 -19.01 -6.56
C THR A 161 5.28 -17.58 -6.26
N ILE A 162 5.07 -17.26 -4.99
CA ILE A 162 4.76 -15.88 -4.61
C ILE A 162 6.01 -15.05 -4.91
N PRO A 163 5.96 -14.17 -5.93
CA PRO A 163 7.11 -13.37 -6.32
C PRO A 163 7.40 -12.37 -5.21
N ASP A 164 8.65 -11.92 -5.18
CA ASP A 164 9.19 -11.17 -4.05
C ASP A 164 8.25 -10.06 -3.54
N SER A 165 7.81 -10.23 -2.30
CA SER A 165 6.92 -9.30 -1.62
C SER A 165 7.74 -8.24 -0.87
N LYS A 166 7.06 -7.27 -0.23
CA LYS A 166 7.67 -6.18 0.55
C LYS A 166 8.81 -6.61 1.51
N THR A 167 8.89 -7.88 1.91
CA THR A 167 9.87 -8.42 2.85
C THR A 167 11.15 -8.99 2.20
N LYS A 168 11.31 -8.90 0.87
CA LYS A 168 12.47 -9.46 0.14
C LYS A 168 12.63 -10.99 0.26
N LYS A 169 11.56 -11.71 0.60
CA LYS A 169 11.54 -13.16 0.80
C LYS A 169 10.49 -13.82 -0.09
N LYS A 170 10.94 -14.78 -0.91
CA LYS A 170 10.06 -15.66 -1.70
C LYS A 170 9.43 -16.71 -0.78
N ARG A 171 8.19 -17.10 -1.08
CA ARG A 171 7.50 -18.21 -0.40
C ARG A 171 6.63 -19.01 -1.37
N ARG A 172 6.38 -20.26 -1.03
CA ARG A 172 5.47 -21.18 -1.74
C ARG A 172 4.37 -21.64 -0.78
N PHE A 173 3.25 -22.07 -1.33
CA PHE A 173 2.16 -22.67 -0.58
C PHE A 173 1.59 -23.84 -1.38
N ILE A 174 0.82 -24.69 -0.71
CA ILE A 174 0.21 -25.88 -1.29
C ILE A 174 -1.30 -25.64 -1.35
N ILE A 175 -1.92 -26.04 -2.45
CA ILE A 175 -3.38 -26.12 -2.58
C ILE A 175 -3.72 -27.59 -2.41
N SER A 176 -4.24 -27.93 -1.24
CA SER A 176 -4.72 -29.28 -0.93
C SER A 176 -6.00 -29.56 -1.71
N ASP A 177 -6.20 -30.81 -2.11
CA ASP A 177 -7.43 -31.25 -2.76
C ASP A 177 -8.54 -31.45 -1.73
N GLU A 178 -9.14 -30.35 -1.30
CA GLU A 178 -10.32 -30.36 -0.44
C GLU A 178 -11.60 -30.47 -1.27
N ASN A 179 -12.56 -31.23 -0.75
CA ASN A 179 -13.87 -31.42 -1.36
C ASN A 179 -14.84 -30.36 -0.82
N ILE A 180 -15.33 -29.48 -1.69
CA ILE A 180 -16.29 -28.42 -1.35
C ILE A 180 -17.60 -28.73 -2.08
N ASN A 181 -18.63 -29.12 -1.34
CA ASN A 181 -19.97 -29.42 -1.86
C ASN A 181 -19.96 -30.36 -3.10
N GLY A 182 -19.13 -31.40 -3.07
CA GLY A 182 -19.03 -32.39 -4.16
C GLY A 182 -18.08 -32.02 -5.31
N GLY A 183 -17.43 -30.85 -5.25
CA GLY A 183 -16.40 -30.41 -6.20
C GLY A 183 -15.02 -30.30 -5.57
N SER A 184 -14.01 -30.86 -6.25
CA SER A 184 -12.60 -30.75 -5.86
C SER A 184 -12.07 -29.33 -6.08
N THR A 185 -11.43 -28.74 -5.07
CA THR A 185 -10.67 -27.47 -5.18
C THR A 185 -9.60 -27.53 -6.27
N LEU A 186 -8.97 -28.70 -6.42
CA LEU A 186 -8.00 -28.95 -7.48
C LEU A 186 -8.66 -28.98 -8.86
N ALA A 187 -9.90 -29.45 -8.99
CA ALA A 187 -10.65 -29.41 -10.24
C ALA A 187 -10.94 -27.96 -10.68
N ILE A 188 -11.30 -27.06 -9.75
CA ILE A 188 -11.48 -25.63 -10.04
C ILE A 188 -10.17 -25.02 -10.55
N TYR A 189 -9.06 -25.27 -9.86
CA TYR A 189 -7.74 -24.82 -10.28
C TYR A 189 -7.38 -25.33 -11.69
N ARG A 190 -7.51 -26.63 -11.94
CA ARG A 190 -7.20 -27.25 -13.23
C ARG A 190 -8.07 -26.69 -14.36
N LYS A 191 -9.36 -26.43 -14.10
CA LYS A 191 -10.27 -25.84 -15.08
C LYS A 191 -9.81 -24.45 -15.53
N TYR A 192 -9.34 -23.62 -14.60
CA TYR A 192 -8.78 -22.30 -14.94
C TYR A 192 -7.46 -22.40 -15.71
N VAL A 193 -6.56 -23.31 -15.30
CA VAL A 193 -5.30 -23.53 -16.02
C VAL A 193 -5.56 -23.99 -17.45
N ALA A 194 -6.51 -24.89 -17.66
CA ALA A 194 -6.91 -25.36 -18.99
C ALA A 194 -7.55 -24.27 -19.85
N SER A 195 -8.19 -23.24 -19.26
CA SER A 195 -8.78 -22.13 -20.01
C SER A 195 -7.76 -21.08 -20.47
N ARG A 196 -6.49 -21.20 -20.07
CA ARG A 196 -5.44 -20.24 -20.45
C ARG A 196 -5.01 -20.41 -21.90
N ASN A 197 -4.81 -19.28 -22.58
CA ASN A 197 -4.22 -19.28 -23.91
C ASN A 197 -2.68 -19.49 -23.82
N PRO A 198 -2.10 -20.50 -24.49
CA PRO A 198 -0.64 -20.68 -24.56
C PRO A 198 0.11 -19.50 -25.19
N GLU A 199 -0.55 -18.74 -26.07
CA GLU A 199 0.04 -17.60 -26.78
C GLU A 199 0.06 -16.31 -25.96
N THR A 200 -0.37 -16.33 -24.69
CA THR A 200 -0.30 -15.14 -23.83
C THR A 200 1.16 -14.65 -23.74
N PRO A 201 1.46 -13.38 -24.08
CA PRO A 201 2.83 -12.89 -24.25
C PRO A 201 3.61 -12.71 -22.93
N HIS A 202 3.00 -13.06 -21.80
CA HIS A 202 3.58 -12.86 -20.48
C HIS A 202 3.36 -14.07 -19.56
N SER A 203 4.21 -14.21 -18.55
CA SER A 203 4.19 -15.34 -17.62
C SER A 203 3.26 -15.19 -16.41
N ARG A 204 2.43 -14.13 -16.33
CA ARG A 204 1.50 -13.94 -15.20
C ARG A 204 0.47 -15.06 -15.15
N PHE A 205 0.21 -15.61 -13.96
CA PHE A 205 -0.75 -16.70 -13.72
C PHE A 205 -2.20 -16.24 -13.81
N PHE A 206 -2.52 -15.05 -13.31
CA PHE A 206 -3.84 -14.47 -13.48
C PHE A 206 -3.87 -13.53 -14.68
N VAL A 207 -4.82 -13.78 -15.58
CA VAL A 207 -5.13 -12.98 -16.77
C VAL A 207 -6.59 -12.58 -16.73
N ALA A 208 -6.96 -11.58 -17.55
CA ALA A 208 -8.35 -11.22 -17.75
C ALA A 208 -9.16 -12.46 -18.16
N PHE A 209 -10.37 -12.59 -17.62
CA PHE A 209 -11.22 -13.76 -17.80
C PHE A 209 -12.61 -13.28 -18.19
N HIS A 210 -13.09 -13.73 -19.35
CA HIS A 210 -14.37 -13.32 -19.90
C HIS A 210 -15.05 -14.53 -20.56
N GLN A 211 -16.32 -14.76 -20.22
CA GLN A 211 -17.16 -15.81 -20.82
C GLN A 211 -16.46 -17.18 -20.91
N GLY A 212 -15.89 -17.65 -19.80
CA GLY A 212 -15.27 -18.97 -19.72
C GLY A 212 -13.84 -19.06 -20.27
N LYS A 213 -13.27 -17.97 -20.81
CA LYS A 213 -11.94 -17.97 -21.42
C LYS A 213 -11.02 -16.92 -20.83
N CYS A 214 -9.74 -17.26 -20.73
CA CYS A 214 -8.68 -16.30 -20.46
C CYS A 214 -8.39 -15.47 -21.72
N THR A 215 -8.40 -14.14 -21.59
CA THR A 215 -8.01 -13.20 -22.65
C THR A 215 -6.57 -12.73 -22.44
N GLN A 216 -5.88 -12.43 -23.56
CA GLN A 216 -4.47 -12.02 -23.57
C GLN A 216 -4.22 -10.71 -22.82
#